data_AF-A0A934FTY2-F1
#
_entry.id   AF-A0A934FTY2-F1
#
_cell.length_a   1.000
_cell.length_b   1.000
_cell.length_c   1.000
_cell.angle_alpha   90.00
_cell.angle_beta   90.00
_cell.angle_gamma   90.00
#
_symmetry.space_group_name_H-M   'P 1'
#
loop_
_entity.id
_entity.type
_entity.pdbx_description
1 polymer ?
#
loop_
_entity_poly.entity_id
_entity_poly.type
_entity_poly.pdbx_seq_one_letter_code
_entity_poly.pdbx_strand_id
1 'polypeptide(L)'
;MTTRNSTSSDPGRAVVVFAIAGLASSVLFWMARNTGEDPRLPDVAATFAQEPVFPAAVIVQATVDQRETSGASARVRAAPAVPIDDAADRDPPRLPTTPVTEDDHYREFRALAAADLGALEALIPAVLDGDAPDCRRVALLRVLFDSRSTVTADTFTRTIRNLPESSSGSRGDSVPGFAVTFLAKRAAREPGALAILERVAFDGGAPMPEGLRRRAAAAFAVAADGSALDRLPTLVAREVDDALILGVTAALTQNPHVTAVDRALSRMGLPLPDRSVVPSPER
;
A
#
# COMPACT_ATOMS: atom_id res chain seq x y z
N MET A 1 -10.25 -10.81 -62.60
CA MET A 1 -10.78 -11.18 -61.28
C MET A 1 -9.58 -11.26 -60.34
N THR A 2 -9.33 -10.19 -59.62
CA THR A 2 -8.12 -10.02 -58.79
C THR A 2 -8.58 -9.39 -57.48
N THR A 3 -8.53 -10.17 -56.41
CA THR A 3 -8.91 -9.79 -55.06
C THR A 3 -7.83 -8.88 -54.47
N ARG A 4 -8.20 -7.64 -54.11
CA ARG A 4 -7.38 -6.71 -53.33
C ARG A 4 -7.67 -6.94 -51.85
N ASN A 5 -6.73 -7.54 -51.13
CA ASN A 5 -6.70 -7.51 -49.67
C ASN A 5 -6.06 -6.19 -49.23
N SER A 6 -6.82 -5.34 -48.55
CA SER A 6 -6.31 -4.15 -47.87
C SER A 6 -6.11 -4.49 -46.40
N THR A 7 -4.88 -4.75 -45.99
CA THR A 7 -4.47 -4.83 -44.59
C THR A 7 -4.22 -3.41 -44.08
N SER A 8 -5.16 -2.91 -43.27
CA SER A 8 -4.99 -1.71 -42.44
C SER A 8 -4.00 -2.02 -41.32
N SER A 9 -2.82 -1.40 -41.39
CA SER A 9 -1.81 -1.37 -40.34
C SER A 9 -2.17 -0.28 -39.34
N ASP A 10 -2.64 -0.65 -38.16
CA ASP A 10 -2.81 0.26 -37.02
C ASP A 10 -1.62 0.09 -36.06
N PRO A 11 -0.77 1.10 -35.84
CA PRO A 11 0.36 1.02 -34.93
C PRO A 11 -0.02 1.51 -33.53
N GLY A 12 0.31 0.73 -32.51
CA GLY A 12 0.57 1.28 -31.18
C GLY A 12 -0.24 0.70 -30.03
N ARG A 13 0.21 -0.45 -29.50
CA ARG A 13 0.11 -0.74 -28.06
C ARG A 13 1.39 -1.44 -27.61
N ALA A 14 2.26 -0.68 -26.94
CA ALA A 14 3.37 -1.25 -26.18
C ALA A 14 2.82 -1.77 -24.85
N VAL A 15 3.04 -3.06 -24.58
CA VAL A 15 2.81 -3.69 -23.28
C VAL A 15 4.17 -3.85 -22.63
N VAL A 16 4.41 -3.14 -21.52
CA VAL A 16 5.61 -3.31 -20.71
C VAL A 16 5.29 -4.31 -19.61
N VAL A 17 5.97 -5.46 -19.63
CA VAL A 17 5.93 -6.49 -18.58
C VAL A 17 7.22 -6.39 -17.78
N PHE A 18 7.12 -6.06 -16.49
CA PHE A 18 8.25 -6.16 -15.57
C PHE A 18 8.19 -7.51 -14.86
N ALA A 19 9.19 -8.36 -15.11
CA ALA A 19 9.45 -9.56 -14.31
C ALA A 19 10.52 -9.23 -13.26
N ILE A 20 10.17 -9.28 -11.98
CA ILE A 20 11.12 -9.12 -10.87
C ILE A 20 11.65 -10.51 -10.51
N ALA A 21 12.80 -10.87 -11.07
CA ALA A 21 13.57 -12.06 -10.69
C ALA A 21 14.94 -11.60 -10.17
N GLY A 22 15.09 -11.43 -8.85
CA GLY A 22 16.34 -10.88 -8.31
C GLY A 22 16.63 -11.08 -6.82
N LEU A 23 15.80 -11.79 -6.05
CA LEU A 23 16.01 -11.91 -4.59
C LEU A 23 16.70 -13.20 -4.14
N ALA A 24 16.75 -14.26 -4.96
CA ALA A 24 17.33 -15.54 -4.55
C ALA A 24 18.88 -15.55 -4.53
N SER A 25 19.53 -14.79 -5.42
CA SER A 25 20.99 -14.84 -5.59
C SER A 25 21.77 -14.13 -4.47
N SER A 26 21.19 -13.07 -3.89
CA SER A 26 21.86 -12.25 -2.87
C SER A 26 21.93 -12.96 -1.50
N VAL A 27 20.94 -13.80 -1.19
CA VAL A 27 20.90 -14.58 0.06
C VAL A 27 21.96 -15.69 0.06
N LEU A 28 22.13 -16.37 -1.08
CA LEU A 28 23.14 -17.43 -1.23
C LEU A 28 24.56 -16.87 -1.19
N PHE A 29 24.79 -15.70 -1.79
CA PHE A 29 26.11 -15.06 -1.77
C PHE A 29 26.51 -14.53 -0.38
N TRP A 30 25.55 -14.07 0.43
CA TRP A 30 25.80 -13.65 1.81
C TRP A 30 26.06 -14.84 2.75
N MET A 31 25.30 -15.95 2.60
CA MET A 31 25.53 -17.17 3.39
C MET A 31 26.92 -17.77 3.14
N ALA A 32 27.34 -17.91 1.88
CA ALA A 32 28.64 -18.48 1.53
C ALA A 32 29.84 -17.69 2.08
N ARG A 33 29.68 -16.38 2.30
CA ARG A 33 30.76 -15.50 2.79
C ARG A 33 30.92 -15.50 4.30
N ASN A 34 29.86 -15.78 5.06
CA ASN A 34 29.87 -15.69 6.53
C ASN A 34 30.05 -17.04 7.24
N THR A 35 29.73 -18.16 6.58
CA THR A 35 29.87 -19.49 7.21
C THR A 35 31.18 -20.20 6.90
N GLY A 36 31.95 -19.74 5.90
CA GLY A 36 33.23 -20.36 5.54
C GLY A 36 33.11 -21.77 4.95
N GLU A 37 31.91 -22.21 4.59
CA GLU A 37 31.64 -23.54 4.02
C GLU A 37 31.61 -23.50 2.49
N ASP A 38 32.33 -24.45 1.88
CA ASP A 38 32.40 -24.70 0.44
C ASP A 38 31.04 -25.22 -0.09
N PRO A 39 30.37 -24.56 -1.06
CA PRO A 39 29.06 -24.95 -1.53
C PRO A 39 29.15 -26.15 -2.48
N ARG A 40 29.35 -27.35 -1.91
CA ARG A 40 28.97 -28.59 -2.59
C ARG A 40 27.46 -28.73 -2.51
N LEU A 41 26.80 -28.18 -3.54
CA LEU A 41 25.36 -28.25 -3.77
C LEU A 41 24.82 -29.66 -3.51
N PRO A 42 23.90 -29.88 -2.54
CA PRO A 42 22.92 -30.92 -2.69
C PRO A 42 21.86 -30.47 -3.72
N ASP A 43 21.30 -31.45 -4.42
CA ASP A 43 20.31 -31.32 -5.47
C ASP A 43 18.95 -30.84 -4.91
N VAL A 44 18.84 -29.56 -4.55
CA VAL A 44 17.60 -28.93 -4.01
C VAL A 44 16.66 -28.48 -5.14
N ALA A 45 17.06 -28.64 -6.41
CA ALA A 45 16.24 -28.28 -7.57
C ALA A 45 14.99 -29.18 -7.75
N ALA A 46 14.93 -30.33 -7.07
CA ALA A 46 13.83 -31.28 -7.20
C ALA A 46 12.64 -31.06 -6.24
N THR A 47 12.74 -30.17 -5.24
CA THR A 47 11.72 -30.04 -4.19
C THR A 47 10.71 -28.90 -4.42
N PHE A 48 10.91 -28.04 -5.42
CA PHE A 48 10.00 -26.90 -5.71
C PHE A 48 9.05 -27.13 -6.90
N ALA A 49 8.94 -28.36 -7.41
CA ALA A 49 8.16 -28.68 -8.61
C ALA A 49 6.77 -29.31 -8.35
N GLN A 50 6.17 -29.13 -7.17
CA GLN A 50 4.82 -29.67 -6.88
C GLN A 50 3.84 -28.60 -6.34
N GLU A 51 3.16 -27.94 -7.30
CA GLU A 51 1.78 -27.39 -7.29
C GLU A 51 1.33 -26.29 -6.29
N PRO A 52 0.23 -25.52 -6.57
CA PRO A 52 -0.58 -25.42 -7.79
C PRO A 52 -0.74 -24.00 -8.39
N VAL A 53 -1.11 -24.03 -9.67
CA VAL A 53 -1.76 -23.04 -10.55
C VAL A 53 -2.40 -21.82 -9.88
N PHE A 54 -1.89 -20.63 -10.21
CA PHE A 54 -2.59 -19.35 -10.02
C PHE A 54 -3.76 -19.21 -11.02
N PRO A 55 -4.97 -18.78 -10.60
CA PRO A 55 -6.02 -18.48 -11.56
C PRO A 55 -5.74 -17.18 -12.30
N ALA A 56 -6.13 -17.20 -13.57
CA ALA A 56 -6.02 -16.17 -14.60
C ALA A 56 -6.37 -14.76 -14.12
N ALA A 57 -5.59 -13.79 -14.62
CA ALA A 57 -5.88 -12.37 -14.53
C ALA A 57 -7.24 -12.06 -15.19
N VAL A 58 -8.16 -11.48 -14.42
CA VAL A 58 -9.39 -10.87 -14.95
C VAL A 58 -9.00 -9.50 -15.53
N ILE A 59 -9.05 -9.39 -16.85
CA ILE A 59 -8.93 -8.12 -17.57
C ILE A 59 -10.31 -7.47 -17.58
N VAL A 60 -10.48 -6.37 -16.85
CA VAL A 60 -11.67 -5.51 -16.96
C VAL A 60 -11.41 -4.51 -18.09
N GLN A 61 -12.05 -4.73 -19.23
CA GLN A 61 -12.17 -3.72 -20.28
C GLN A 61 -13.39 -2.84 -19.98
N ALA A 62 -13.16 -1.56 -19.71
CA ALA A 62 -14.21 -0.55 -19.70
C ALA A 62 -14.34 0.03 -21.11
N THR A 63 -15.44 -0.26 -21.79
CA THR A 63 -15.88 0.45 -22.99
C THR A 63 -16.70 1.66 -22.57
N VAL A 64 -16.23 2.86 -22.91
CA VAL A 64 -16.98 4.11 -22.77
C VAL A 64 -17.67 4.38 -24.10
N ASP A 65 -19.00 4.26 -24.12
CA ASP A 65 -19.83 4.62 -25.25
C ASP A 65 -20.13 6.13 -25.18
N GLN A 66 -19.51 6.92 -26.05
CA GLN A 66 -19.90 8.31 -26.30
C GLN A 66 -20.77 8.35 -27.55
N ARG A 67 -22.09 8.51 -27.37
CA ARG A 67 -22.97 8.95 -28.45
C ARG A 67 -24.02 9.95 -27.95
N GLU A 68 -23.83 11.17 -28.44
CA GLU A 68 -24.84 12.04 -29.02
C GLU A 68 -26.04 12.45 -28.15
N THR A 69 -25.87 13.63 -27.58
CA THR A 69 -26.91 14.65 -27.38
C THR A 69 -27.79 14.85 -28.63
N SER A 70 -29.09 14.58 -28.53
CA SER A 70 -30.11 15.37 -29.24
C SER A 70 -31.48 15.17 -28.59
N GLY A 71 -32.21 16.27 -28.41
CA GLY A 71 -33.41 16.36 -27.58
C GLY A 71 -34.67 15.74 -28.18
N ALA A 72 -35.65 15.51 -27.30
CA ALA A 72 -37.06 15.40 -27.68
C ALA A 72 -37.98 15.70 -26.48
N SER A 73 -38.89 16.63 -26.73
CA SER A 73 -40.05 17.11 -25.99
C SER A 73 -40.71 16.19 -24.95
N ALA A 74 -40.99 16.76 -23.78
CA ALA A 74 -41.94 16.25 -22.81
C ALA A 74 -43.36 16.25 -23.38
N ARG A 75 -43.98 15.07 -23.50
CA ARG A 75 -45.44 14.91 -23.62
C ARG A 75 -45.97 14.32 -22.33
N VAL A 76 -46.71 15.13 -21.57
CA VAL A 76 -47.50 14.67 -20.43
C VAL A 76 -48.70 13.91 -20.99
N ARG A 77 -48.75 12.60 -20.75
CA ARG A 77 -49.91 11.75 -21.03
C ARG A 77 -50.49 11.32 -19.69
N ALA A 78 -51.74 11.68 -19.41
CA ALA A 78 -52.45 11.21 -18.23
C ALA A 78 -52.60 9.69 -18.31
N ALA A 79 -52.13 8.99 -17.28
CA ALA A 79 -52.27 7.54 -17.15
C ALA A 79 -53.72 7.20 -16.74
N PRO A 80 -54.32 6.14 -17.30
CA PRO A 80 -55.59 5.62 -16.80
C PRO A 80 -55.42 5.05 -15.40
N ALA A 81 -56.44 5.23 -14.56
CA ALA A 81 -56.49 4.69 -13.20
C ALA A 81 -56.34 3.16 -13.23
N VAL A 82 -55.25 2.67 -12.62
CA VAL A 82 -54.99 1.25 -12.42
C VAL A 82 -55.91 0.76 -11.29
N PRO A 83 -56.62 -0.38 -11.45
CA PRO A 83 -57.39 -0.95 -10.36
C PRO A 83 -56.45 -1.31 -9.20
N ILE A 84 -56.86 -0.96 -7.98
CA ILE A 84 -56.19 -1.38 -6.75
C ILE A 84 -56.43 -2.88 -6.64
N ASP A 85 -55.44 -3.65 -7.10
CA ASP A 85 -55.37 -5.08 -6.93
C ASP A 85 -54.94 -5.34 -5.48
N ASP A 86 -55.83 -5.95 -4.68
CA ASP A 86 -55.60 -6.40 -3.31
C ASP A 86 -54.59 -7.57 -3.31
N ALA A 87 -53.35 -7.27 -3.72
CA ALA A 87 -52.23 -8.20 -3.68
C ALA A 87 -51.64 -8.21 -2.27
N ALA A 88 -52.36 -8.86 -1.35
CA ALA A 88 -51.88 -9.25 -0.04
C ALA A 88 -50.86 -10.41 -0.14
N ASP A 89 -49.75 -10.21 -0.88
CA ASP A 89 -48.56 -11.07 -0.81
C ASP A 89 -47.33 -10.48 -1.55
N ARG A 90 -47.12 -9.16 -1.47
CA ARG A 90 -45.90 -8.56 -2.03
C ARG A 90 -44.78 -8.61 -0.99
N ASP A 91 -43.86 -9.56 -1.19
CA ASP A 91 -42.53 -9.59 -0.59
C ASP A 91 -41.97 -8.15 -0.60
N PRO A 92 -41.58 -7.57 0.56
CA PRO A 92 -41.14 -6.18 0.59
C PRO A 92 -39.96 -6.01 -0.37
N PRO A 93 -39.91 -4.93 -1.16
CA PRO A 93 -38.82 -4.71 -2.09
C PRO A 93 -37.51 -4.74 -1.31
N ARG A 94 -36.69 -5.77 -1.56
CA ARG A 94 -35.33 -5.84 -1.04
C ARG A 94 -34.56 -4.69 -1.66
N LEU A 95 -34.47 -3.58 -0.94
CA LEU A 95 -33.60 -2.48 -1.33
C LEU A 95 -32.19 -3.08 -1.50
N PRO A 96 -31.52 -2.87 -2.64
CA PRO A 96 -30.14 -3.26 -2.77
C PRO A 96 -29.35 -2.46 -1.74
N THR A 97 -28.94 -3.11 -0.66
CA THR A 97 -28.00 -2.57 0.32
C THR A 97 -26.63 -2.58 -0.34
N THR A 98 -26.36 -1.58 -1.17
CA THR A 98 -25.01 -1.36 -1.68
C THR A 98 -24.06 -1.36 -0.50
N PRO A 99 -23.04 -2.24 -0.48
CA PRO A 99 -22.11 -2.31 0.63
C PRO A 99 -21.43 -0.95 0.78
N VAL A 100 -21.45 -0.41 2.00
CA VAL A 100 -20.82 0.88 2.30
C VAL A 100 -19.32 0.77 2.04
N THR A 101 -18.79 1.71 1.25
CA THR A 101 -17.40 1.68 0.80
C THR A 101 -16.48 2.52 1.70
N GLU A 102 -15.17 2.33 1.57
CA GLU A 102 -14.17 3.20 2.22
C GLU A 102 -14.38 4.67 1.83
N ASP A 103 -14.70 4.93 0.57
CA ASP A 103 -14.92 6.29 0.04
C ASP A 103 -16.13 6.97 0.67
N ASP A 104 -17.19 6.21 0.98
CA ASP A 104 -18.39 6.75 1.64
C ASP A 104 -18.04 7.25 3.05
N HIS A 105 -17.32 6.43 3.82
CA HIS A 105 -16.83 6.83 5.14
C HIS A 105 -15.79 7.94 5.09
N TYR A 106 -14.94 7.98 4.07
CA TYR A 106 -13.96 9.06 3.90
C TYR A 106 -14.67 10.40 3.68
N ARG A 107 -15.72 10.45 2.84
CA ARG A 107 -16.52 11.67 2.64
C ARG A 107 -17.24 12.10 3.91
N GLU A 108 -17.84 11.16 4.64
CA GLU A 108 -18.48 11.38 5.94
C GLU A 108 -17.51 12.03 6.93
N PHE A 109 -16.36 11.38 7.18
CA PHE A 109 -15.37 11.88 8.13
C PHE A 109 -14.73 13.19 7.69
N ARG A 110 -14.50 13.38 6.39
CA ARG A 110 -13.95 14.64 5.87
C ARG A 110 -14.92 15.81 6.07
N ALA A 111 -16.22 15.59 5.88
CA ALA A 111 -17.24 16.59 6.17
C ALA A 111 -17.26 16.93 7.67
N LEU A 112 -17.15 15.91 8.53
CA LEU A 112 -17.05 16.10 9.98
C LEU A 112 -15.79 16.89 10.36
N ALA A 113 -14.62 16.53 9.84
CA ALA A 113 -13.35 17.20 10.12
C ALA A 113 -13.37 18.69 9.75
N ALA A 114 -14.04 19.02 8.64
CA ALA A 114 -14.18 20.39 8.17
C ALA A 114 -15.11 21.23 9.06
N ALA A 115 -16.10 20.60 9.70
CA ALA A 115 -17.05 21.26 10.60
C ALA A 115 -16.50 21.35 12.04
N ASP A 116 -15.96 20.25 12.55
CA ASP A 116 -15.45 20.11 13.91
C ASP A 116 -14.39 18.98 13.96
N LEU A 117 -13.12 19.36 13.95
CA LEU A 117 -12.01 18.42 14.04
C LEU A 117 -12.00 17.67 15.38
N GLY A 118 -12.41 18.32 16.48
CA GLY A 118 -12.49 17.69 17.79
C GLY A 118 -13.55 16.59 17.84
N ALA A 119 -14.67 16.78 17.15
CA ALA A 119 -15.70 15.75 17.00
C ALA A 119 -15.19 14.53 16.22
N LEU A 120 -14.37 14.72 15.17
CA LEU A 120 -13.73 13.60 14.47
C LEU A 120 -12.77 12.84 15.40
N GLU A 121 -11.92 13.56 16.14
CA GLU A 121 -10.97 12.96 17.08
C GLU A 121 -11.69 12.16 18.18
N ALA A 122 -12.85 12.62 18.64
CA ALA A 122 -13.68 11.90 19.61
C ALA A 122 -14.22 10.55 19.09
N LEU A 123 -14.24 10.32 17.77
CA LEU A 123 -14.62 9.03 17.19
C LEU A 123 -13.50 7.98 17.22
N ILE A 124 -12.26 8.38 17.51
CA ILE A 124 -11.10 7.48 17.48
C ILE A 124 -11.30 6.22 18.33
N PRO A 125 -11.76 6.29 19.60
CA PRO A 125 -11.97 5.09 20.40
C PRO A 125 -13.07 4.19 19.82
N ALA A 126 -14.21 4.76 19.41
CA ALA A 126 -15.33 3.99 18.90
C ALA A 126 -15.01 3.30 17.56
N VAL A 127 -14.21 3.93 16.69
CA VAL A 127 -13.89 3.39 15.36
C VAL A 127 -12.67 2.47 15.40
N LEU A 128 -11.57 2.89 16.03
CA LEU A 128 -10.34 2.10 16.00
C LEU A 128 -10.34 0.99 17.04
N ASP A 129 -10.87 1.24 18.24
CA ASP A 129 -10.87 0.26 19.34
C ASP A 129 -12.18 -0.54 19.42
N GLY A 130 -13.24 -0.08 18.74
CA GLY A 130 -14.53 -0.78 18.64
C GLY A 130 -14.63 -1.71 17.42
N ASP A 131 -15.85 -2.21 17.16
CA ASP A 131 -16.14 -3.21 16.11
C ASP A 131 -16.38 -2.60 14.72
N ALA A 132 -15.82 -1.40 14.44
CA ALA A 132 -15.99 -0.79 13.14
C ALA A 132 -15.31 -1.62 12.04
N PRO A 133 -15.88 -1.67 10.82
CA PRO A 133 -15.27 -2.39 9.72
C PRO A 133 -13.94 -1.74 9.29
N ASP A 134 -13.04 -2.53 8.72
CA ASP A 134 -11.69 -2.08 8.33
C ASP A 134 -11.72 -0.90 7.36
N CYS A 135 -12.67 -0.85 6.42
CA CYS A 135 -12.84 0.29 5.51
C CYS A 135 -13.12 1.60 6.25
N ARG A 136 -13.88 1.57 7.35
CA ARG A 136 -14.17 2.75 8.17
C ARG A 136 -12.94 3.17 8.98
N ARG A 137 -12.19 2.21 9.53
CA ARG A 137 -10.91 2.50 10.22
C ARG A 137 -9.90 3.15 9.29
N VAL A 138 -9.74 2.62 8.08
CA VAL A 138 -8.87 3.16 7.03
C VAL A 138 -9.28 4.58 6.64
N ALA A 139 -10.58 4.81 6.40
CA ALA A 139 -11.12 6.13 6.08
C ALA A 139 -10.79 7.16 7.18
N LEU A 140 -11.00 6.80 8.46
CA LEU A 140 -10.70 7.68 9.59
C LEU A 140 -9.21 8.06 9.64
N LEU A 141 -8.31 7.08 9.50
CA LEU A 141 -6.86 7.32 9.49
C LEU A 141 -6.43 8.27 8.36
N ARG A 142 -6.99 8.09 7.15
CA ARG A 142 -6.72 9.00 6.03
C ARG A 142 -7.18 10.43 6.34
N VAL A 143 -8.41 10.59 6.85
CA VAL A 143 -8.94 11.92 7.16
C VAL A 143 -8.18 12.61 8.29
N LEU A 144 -7.79 11.90 9.35
CA LEU A 144 -6.98 12.46 10.43
C LEU A 144 -5.66 13.01 9.89
N PHE A 145 -4.99 12.22 9.03
CA PHE A 145 -3.75 12.61 8.40
C PHE A 145 -3.92 13.81 7.46
N ASP A 146 -4.89 13.76 6.54
CA ASP A 146 -5.17 14.84 5.58
C ASP A 146 -5.58 16.15 6.26
N SER A 147 -6.28 16.06 7.40
CA SER A 147 -6.72 17.21 8.20
C SER A 147 -5.64 17.74 9.15
N ARG A 148 -4.46 17.11 9.18
CA ARG A 148 -3.33 17.45 10.06
C ARG A 148 -3.73 17.52 11.54
N SER A 149 -4.57 16.60 11.98
CA SER A 149 -4.96 16.48 13.38
C SER A 149 -3.72 16.33 14.27
N THR A 150 -3.72 16.98 15.44
CA THR A 150 -2.61 16.90 16.40
C THR A 150 -2.44 15.50 16.99
N VAL A 151 -3.50 14.68 16.99
CA VAL A 151 -3.45 13.29 17.50
C VAL A 151 -3.06 12.28 16.42
N THR A 152 -2.80 12.71 15.18
CA THR A 152 -2.49 11.82 14.05
C THR A 152 -1.33 10.87 14.37
N ALA A 153 -0.21 11.39 14.87
CA ALA A 153 0.99 10.58 15.09
C ALA A 153 0.78 9.47 16.13
N ASP A 154 0.13 9.80 17.24
CA ASP A 154 -0.16 8.84 18.30
C ASP A 154 -1.21 7.84 17.85
N THR A 155 -2.21 8.29 17.08
CA THR A 155 -3.25 7.43 16.51
C THR A 155 -2.67 6.40 15.55
N PHE A 156 -1.85 6.81 14.57
CA PHE A 156 -1.18 5.88 13.66
C PHE A 156 -0.27 4.90 14.40
N THR A 157 0.52 5.40 15.37
CA THR A 157 1.41 4.54 16.17
C THR A 157 0.62 3.49 16.93
N ARG A 158 -0.48 3.90 17.58
CA ARG A 158 -1.40 3.01 18.31
C ARG A 158 -2.05 1.99 17.38
N THR A 159 -2.56 2.43 16.23
CA THR A 159 -3.16 1.54 15.21
C THR A 159 -2.18 0.46 14.78
N ILE A 160 -0.95 0.84 14.43
CA ILE A 160 0.05 -0.11 13.92
C ILE A 160 0.47 -1.12 15.00
N ARG A 161 0.56 -0.69 16.27
CA ARG A 161 0.98 -1.55 17.38
C ARG A 161 -0.12 -2.44 17.95
N ASN A 162 -1.36 -1.93 18.04
CA ASN A 162 -2.39 -2.56 18.84
C ASN A 162 -3.47 -3.27 18.04
N LEU A 163 -3.67 -2.93 16.76
CA LEU A 163 -4.65 -3.63 15.94
C LEU A 163 -4.06 -4.95 15.41
N PRO A 164 -4.89 -6.01 15.31
CA PRO A 164 -4.45 -7.28 14.77
C PRO A 164 -4.04 -7.16 13.30
N GLU A 165 -3.02 -7.93 12.90
CA GLU A 165 -2.64 -8.06 11.48
C GLU A 165 -3.63 -8.91 10.67
N SER A 166 -4.64 -9.50 11.29
CA SER A 166 -5.67 -10.28 10.62
C SER A 166 -6.55 -9.36 9.78
N SER A 167 -6.54 -9.53 8.46
CA SER A 167 -7.52 -8.88 7.59
C SER A 167 -8.88 -9.57 7.75
N SER A 168 -9.93 -8.78 7.95
CA SER A 168 -11.31 -9.30 8.02
C SER A 168 -11.84 -9.74 6.64
N GLY A 169 -11.09 -9.49 5.56
CA GLY A 169 -11.47 -9.81 4.18
C GLY A 169 -10.39 -10.56 3.41
N SER A 170 -10.81 -11.43 2.49
CA SER A 170 -9.96 -12.38 1.75
C SER A 170 -8.94 -11.78 0.76
N ARG A 171 -8.88 -10.45 0.60
CA ARG A 171 -8.04 -9.79 -0.42
C ARG A 171 -7.42 -8.44 -0.02
N GLY A 172 -7.62 -7.96 1.21
CA GLY A 172 -7.14 -6.63 1.65
C GLY A 172 -5.94 -6.69 2.59
N ASP A 173 -5.08 -5.66 2.53
CA ASP A 173 -4.12 -5.39 3.60
C ASP A 173 -4.87 -5.21 4.93
N SER A 174 -4.30 -5.72 6.02
CA SER A 174 -4.78 -5.40 7.36
C SER A 174 -4.64 -3.91 7.66
N VAL A 175 -5.42 -3.37 8.59
CA VAL A 175 -5.39 -1.94 8.92
C VAL A 175 -3.98 -1.46 9.32
N PRO A 176 -3.19 -2.19 10.14
CA PRO A 176 -1.78 -1.85 10.38
C PRO A 176 -0.92 -1.84 9.11
N GLY A 177 -1.09 -2.85 8.24
CA GLY A 177 -0.37 -2.95 6.97
C GLY A 177 -0.68 -1.78 6.04
N PHE A 178 -1.97 -1.43 5.92
CA PHE A 178 -2.42 -0.25 5.20
C PHE A 178 -1.76 1.01 5.76
N ALA A 179 -1.75 1.20 7.08
CA ALA A 179 -1.21 2.39 7.72
C ALA A 179 0.28 2.60 7.40
N VAL A 180 1.10 1.54 7.47
CA VAL A 180 2.53 1.60 7.08
C VAL A 180 2.69 1.95 5.60
N THR A 181 1.95 1.27 4.71
CA THR A 181 2.01 1.54 3.26
C THR A 181 1.55 2.96 2.91
N PHE A 182 0.51 3.46 3.59
CA PHE A 182 0.01 4.81 3.43
C PHE A 182 1.05 5.85 3.83
N LEU A 183 1.66 5.70 5.00
CA LEU A 183 2.73 6.59 5.47
C LEU A 183 3.95 6.55 4.53
N ALA A 184 4.37 5.37 4.09
CA ALA A 184 5.49 5.19 3.18
C ALA A 184 5.34 5.99 1.88
N LYS A 185 4.14 5.98 1.28
CA LYS A 185 3.83 6.73 0.05
C LYS A 185 3.93 8.25 0.22
N ARG A 186 3.81 8.76 1.44
CA ARG A 186 3.76 10.21 1.73
C ARG A 186 5.04 10.73 2.39
N ALA A 187 5.82 9.86 3.03
CA ALA A 187 6.99 10.22 3.82
C ALA A 187 8.03 11.06 3.06
N ALA A 188 8.20 10.85 1.75
CA ALA A 188 9.12 11.65 0.93
C ALA A 188 8.71 13.13 0.75
N ARG A 189 7.43 13.46 0.98
CA ARG A 189 6.87 14.82 0.81
C ARG A 189 6.36 15.43 2.12
N GLU A 190 6.12 14.59 3.12
CA GLU A 190 5.44 14.97 4.35
C GLU A 190 6.26 14.52 5.57
N PRO A 191 7.00 15.45 6.22
CA PRO A 191 7.87 15.12 7.35
C PRO A 191 7.14 14.44 8.52
N GLY A 192 5.85 14.74 8.70
CA GLY A 192 5.02 14.08 9.70
C GLY A 192 4.88 12.58 9.47
N ALA A 193 4.72 12.12 8.22
CA ALA A 193 4.65 10.70 7.91
C ALA A 193 6.00 10.00 8.16
N LEU A 194 7.11 10.65 7.78
CA LEU A 194 8.45 10.13 8.03
C LEU A 194 8.74 9.98 9.54
N ALA A 195 8.35 10.98 10.35
CA ALA A 195 8.50 10.94 11.80
C ALA A 195 7.68 9.81 12.45
N ILE A 196 6.47 9.53 11.94
CA ILE A 196 5.66 8.39 12.41
C ILE A 196 6.34 7.06 12.04
N LEU A 197 6.86 6.91 10.83
CA LEU A 197 7.60 5.70 10.43
C LEU A 197 8.85 5.49 11.30
N GLU A 198 9.60 6.55 11.59
CA GLU A 198 10.77 6.50 12.50
C GLU A 198 10.37 5.98 13.88
N ARG A 199 9.35 6.60 14.49
CA ARG A 199 8.80 6.20 15.79
C ARG A 199 8.32 4.75 15.81
N VAL A 200 7.61 4.32 14.77
CA VAL A 200 7.09 2.95 14.66
C VAL A 200 8.23 1.94 14.52
N ALA A 201 9.25 2.27 13.73
CA ALA A 201 10.38 1.39 13.46
C ALA A 201 11.34 1.26 14.65
N PHE A 202 11.71 2.37 15.28
CA PHE A 202 12.87 2.45 16.17
C PHE A 202 12.54 2.76 17.64
N ASP A 203 11.31 3.19 17.98
CA ASP A 203 10.97 3.38 19.39
C ASP A 203 10.67 2.03 20.06
N GLY A 204 11.43 1.73 21.12
CA GLY A 204 11.31 0.53 21.97
C GLY A 204 10.04 0.47 22.84
N GLY A 205 8.95 1.07 22.40
CA GLY A 205 7.64 1.01 23.07
C GLY A 205 7.00 -0.38 23.05
N ALA A 206 5.67 -0.44 23.16
CA ALA A 206 4.91 -1.69 23.22
C ALA A 206 5.29 -2.69 22.10
N PRO A 207 5.30 -4.01 22.37
CA PRO A 207 5.65 -5.02 21.39
C PRO A 207 4.85 -4.85 20.10
N MET A 208 5.52 -4.96 18.96
CA MET A 208 4.91 -4.82 17.64
C MET A 208 5.27 -6.05 16.80
N PRO A 209 4.39 -6.52 15.89
CA PRO A 209 4.75 -7.59 14.98
C PRO A 209 6.04 -7.28 14.21
N GLU A 210 7.01 -8.21 14.24
CA GLU A 210 8.34 -8.00 13.66
C GLU A 210 8.25 -7.63 12.16
N GLY A 211 7.32 -8.27 11.43
CA GLY A 211 7.09 -8.00 10.01
C GLY A 211 6.66 -6.55 9.74
N LEU A 212 5.76 -5.98 10.54
CA LEU A 212 5.38 -4.56 10.43
C LEU A 212 6.54 -3.64 10.79
N ARG A 213 7.30 -3.97 11.82
CA ARG A 213 8.45 -3.16 12.26
C ARG A 213 9.49 -3.04 11.17
N ARG A 214 9.88 -4.17 10.59
CA ARG A 214 10.84 -4.25 9.49
C ARG A 214 10.33 -3.49 8.26
N ARG A 215 9.04 -3.61 7.91
CA ARG A 215 8.41 -2.85 6.82
C ARG A 215 8.45 -1.33 7.07
N ALA A 216 8.14 -0.89 8.28
CA ALA A 216 8.20 0.53 8.64
C ALA A 216 9.64 1.07 8.58
N ALA A 217 10.61 0.31 9.08
CA ALA A 217 12.03 0.68 9.03
C ALA A 217 12.56 0.79 7.60
N ALA A 218 12.21 -0.17 6.73
CA ALA A 218 12.54 -0.13 5.32
C ALA A 218 11.88 1.07 4.62
N ALA A 219 10.60 1.33 4.87
CA ALA A 219 9.89 2.49 4.32
C ALA A 219 10.51 3.83 4.76
N PHE A 220 10.90 3.94 6.04
CA PHE A 220 11.66 5.08 6.55
C PHE A 220 12.97 5.24 5.78
N ALA A 221 13.75 4.17 5.61
CA ALA A 221 15.03 4.22 4.91
C ALA A 221 14.91 4.67 3.44
N VAL A 222 13.86 4.23 2.72
CA VAL A 222 13.61 4.69 1.34
C VAL A 222 13.26 6.18 1.29
N ALA A 223 12.43 6.64 2.24
CA ALA A 223 11.87 7.99 2.22
C ALA A 223 12.71 9.04 2.97
N ALA A 224 13.71 8.62 3.74
CA ALA A 224 14.52 9.50 4.58
C ALA A 224 15.28 10.55 3.77
N ASP A 225 15.15 11.81 4.17
CA ASP A 225 15.95 12.91 3.65
C ASP A 225 17.36 12.94 4.28
N GLY A 226 18.20 13.91 3.88
CA GLY A 226 19.56 14.03 4.41
C GLY A 226 19.63 14.14 5.94
N SER A 227 18.68 14.85 6.57
CA SER A 227 18.66 15.03 8.02
C SER A 227 18.25 13.76 8.76
N ALA A 228 17.28 13.02 8.23
CA ALA A 228 16.85 11.73 8.76
C ALA A 228 17.95 10.66 8.56
N LEU A 229 18.63 10.65 7.42
CA LEU A 229 19.76 9.77 7.13
C LEU A 229 20.96 10.04 8.05
N ASP A 230 21.19 11.30 8.44
CA ASP A 230 22.26 11.63 9.40
C ASP A 230 21.99 11.04 10.80
N ARG A 231 20.72 10.84 11.19
CA ARG A 231 20.32 10.20 12.45
C ARG A 231 20.31 8.67 12.39
N LEU A 232 20.14 8.10 11.20
CA LEU A 232 19.96 6.65 11.01
C LEU A 232 21.04 5.78 11.67
N PRO A 233 22.35 6.11 11.64
CA PRO A 233 23.37 5.31 12.33
C PRO A 233 23.14 5.18 13.83
N THR A 234 22.67 6.24 14.49
CA THR A 234 22.36 6.21 15.92
C THR A 234 21.13 5.37 16.23
N LEU A 235 20.13 5.37 15.33
CA LEU A 235 18.93 4.54 15.46
C LEU A 235 19.31 3.06 15.30
N VAL A 236 20.02 2.71 14.23
CA VAL A 236 20.45 1.34 13.92
C VAL A 236 21.40 0.77 14.98
N ALA A 237 22.28 1.59 15.57
CA ALA A 237 23.19 1.13 16.62
C ALA A 237 22.48 0.66 17.90
N ARG A 238 21.20 0.99 18.09
CA ARG A 238 20.38 0.52 19.22
C ARG A 238 19.57 -0.73 18.87
N GLU A 239 19.57 -1.15 17.61
CA GLU A 239 18.77 -2.26 17.14
C GLU A 239 19.48 -3.60 17.32
N VAL A 240 18.71 -4.58 17.80
CA VAL A 240 19.16 -5.97 17.98
C VAL A 240 18.57 -6.93 16.95
N ASP A 241 17.62 -6.45 16.12
CA ASP A 241 16.98 -7.25 15.06
C ASP A 241 17.81 -7.15 13.77
N ASP A 242 18.67 -8.14 13.54
CA ASP A 242 19.53 -8.21 12.35
C ASP A 242 18.73 -8.15 11.03
N ALA A 243 17.53 -8.73 11.00
CA ALA A 243 16.69 -8.71 9.79
C ALA A 243 16.10 -7.31 9.53
N LEU A 244 15.86 -6.51 10.58
CA LEU A 244 15.52 -5.10 10.44
C LEU A 244 16.71 -4.31 9.88
N ILE A 245 17.90 -4.49 10.45
CA ILE A 245 19.13 -3.80 9.99
C ILE A 245 19.42 -4.13 8.53
N LEU A 246 19.32 -5.40 8.16
CA LEU A 246 19.48 -5.85 6.78
C LEU A 246 18.43 -5.23 5.85
N GLY A 247 17.16 -5.21 6.27
CA GLY A 247 16.07 -4.61 5.52
C GLY A 247 16.25 -3.10 5.28
N VAL A 248 16.67 -2.37 6.31
CA VAL A 248 17.04 -0.95 6.21
C VAL A 248 18.18 -0.76 5.22
N THR A 249 19.25 -1.54 5.33
CA THR A 249 20.43 -1.45 4.46
C THR A 249 20.08 -1.71 3.00
N ALA A 250 19.25 -2.73 2.74
CA ALA A 250 18.76 -3.02 1.40
C ALA A 250 17.87 -1.88 0.86
N ALA A 251 16.99 -1.33 1.68
CA ALA A 251 16.10 -0.23 1.31
C ALA A 251 16.84 1.07 0.98
N LEU A 252 17.96 1.36 1.65
CA LEU A 252 18.80 2.54 1.37
C LEU A 252 19.32 2.60 -0.08
N THR A 253 19.43 1.46 -0.76
CA THR A 253 19.84 1.42 -2.17
C THR A 253 18.82 2.07 -3.11
N GLN A 254 17.57 2.22 -2.67
CA GLN A 254 16.47 2.84 -3.41
C GLN A 254 16.29 4.32 -3.03
N ASN A 255 17.03 4.83 -2.03
CA ASN A 255 16.88 6.19 -1.57
C ASN A 255 17.55 7.17 -2.57
N PRO A 256 16.85 8.25 -2.98
CA PRO A 256 17.36 9.19 -3.99
C PRO A 256 18.54 10.06 -3.49
N HIS A 257 18.75 10.18 -2.18
CA HIS A 257 19.80 10.99 -1.57
C HIS A 257 21.15 10.25 -1.46
N VAL A 258 21.66 9.80 -2.60
CA VAL A 258 22.89 9.00 -2.76
C VAL A 258 24.04 9.41 -1.83
N THR A 259 24.44 10.69 -1.83
CA THR A 259 25.58 11.14 -1.00
C THR A 259 25.29 11.06 0.50
N ALA A 260 24.04 11.29 0.92
CA ALA A 260 23.66 11.16 2.33
C ALA A 260 23.62 9.69 2.75
N VAL A 261 23.14 8.80 1.87
CA VAL A 261 23.19 7.35 2.06
C VAL A 261 24.63 6.86 2.25
N ASP A 262 25.57 7.30 1.41
CA ASP A 262 26.98 6.88 1.50
C ASP A 262 27.61 7.29 2.84
N ARG A 263 27.30 8.50 3.32
CA ARG A 263 27.73 8.96 4.65
C ARG A 263 27.11 8.12 5.77
N ALA A 264 25.82 7.82 5.69
CA ALA A 264 25.14 7.01 6.69
C ALA A 264 25.73 5.58 6.74
N LEU A 265 25.89 4.92 5.59
CA LEU A 265 26.51 3.59 5.48
C LEU A 265 27.95 3.57 6.02
N SER A 266 28.76 4.58 5.65
CA SER A 266 30.13 4.71 6.14
C SER A 266 30.19 4.84 7.67
N ARG A 267 29.29 5.63 8.27
CA ARG A 267 29.18 5.79 9.74
C ARG A 267 28.70 4.52 10.44
N MET A 268 27.92 3.69 9.76
CA MET A 268 27.51 2.36 10.26
C MET A 268 28.60 1.29 10.05
N GLY A 269 29.71 1.62 9.38
CA GLY A 269 30.76 0.66 9.03
C GLY A 269 30.34 -0.35 7.96
N LEU A 270 29.31 -0.02 7.17
CA LEU A 270 28.78 -0.88 6.11
C LEU A 270 29.44 -0.58 4.76
N PRO A 271 29.61 -1.59 3.89
CA PRO A 271 30.16 -1.39 2.56
C PRO A 271 29.26 -0.47 1.74
N LEU A 272 29.89 0.37 0.91
CA LEU A 272 29.17 1.19 -0.04
C LEU A 272 28.63 0.31 -1.18
N PRO A 273 27.38 0.51 -1.64
CA PRO A 273 26.84 -0.22 -2.76
C PRO A 273 27.65 0.07 -4.03
N ASP A 274 28.00 -0.98 -4.77
CA ASP A 274 28.66 -0.82 -6.06
C ASP A 274 27.67 -0.22 -7.07
N ARG A 275 27.84 1.07 -7.36
CA ARG A 275 27.00 1.81 -8.32
C ARG A 275 27.54 1.80 -9.74
N SER A 276 28.62 1.07 -10.02
CA SER A 276 29.19 0.99 -11.36
C SER A 276 28.28 0.27 -12.38
N VAL A 277 27.24 -0.43 -11.90
CA VAL A 277 26.28 -1.21 -12.71
C VAL A 277 24.89 -0.55 -12.80
N VAL A 278 24.82 0.79 -12.88
CA VAL A 278 23.56 1.44 -13.27
C VAL A 278 23.57 1.58 -14.80
N PRO A 279 22.77 0.81 -15.56
CA PRO A 279 22.69 0.96 -17.00
C PRO A 279 22.30 2.41 -17.30
N SER A 280 23.13 3.11 -18.09
CA SER A 280 22.79 4.45 -18.56
C SER A 280 21.41 4.35 -19.24
N PRO A 281 20.43 5.20 -18.87
CA PRO A 281 19.15 5.20 -19.56
C PRO A 281 19.45 5.49 -21.04
N GLU A 282 19.20 4.50 -21.90
CA GLU A 282 19.28 4.68 -23.35
C GLU A 282 18.40 5.89 -23.71
N ARG A 283 19.02 6.87 -24.36
CA ARG A 283 18.41 8.16 -24.72
C ARG A 283 17.48 8.03 -25.92
#